data_AF-A0A7J4PQU0-F1
#
_entry.id   AF-A0A7J4PQU0-F1
#
_cell.length_a   1.000
_cell.length_b   1.000
_cell.length_c   1.000
_cell.angle_alpha   90.00
_cell.angle_beta   90.00
_cell.angle_gamma   90.00
#
_symmetry.space_group_name_H-M   'P 1'
#
loop_
_entity.id
_entity.type
_entity.pdbx_description
1 polymer ?
#
loop_
_entity_poly.entity_id
_entity_poly.type
_entity_poly.pdbx_seq_one_letter_code
_entity_poly.pdbx_strand_id
1 'polypeptide(L)'
;LVDAVANQTVFEFENASGTVVGFWSPEFVKGINVAGYHLHFITEDRKAGGHILDLKADGAEVELDLTPNIYMALPTGGDFYNVDLTGDLQSDLEKVEK
;
A
#
# COMPACT_ATOMS: atom_id res chain seq x y z
N LEU A 1 -4.11 10.05 -9.02
CA LEU A 1 -4.59 9.07 -8.01
C LEU A 1 -5.35 9.77 -6.89
N VAL A 2 -4.85 10.89 -6.36
CA VAL A 2 -5.57 11.77 -5.40
C VAL A 2 -7.04 11.99 -5.80
N ASP A 3 -7.33 12.41 -7.04
CA ASP A 3 -8.71 12.63 -7.49
C ASP A 3 -9.55 11.34 -7.56
N ALA A 4 -8.90 10.21 -7.87
CA ALA A 4 -9.57 8.92 -8.00
C ALA A 4 -9.97 8.33 -6.63
N VAL A 5 -9.16 8.58 -5.59
CA VAL A 5 -9.46 8.14 -4.22
C VAL A 5 -10.32 9.14 -3.45
N ALA A 6 -10.61 10.33 -4.00
CA ALA A 6 -11.43 11.34 -3.34
C ALA A 6 -12.83 10.84 -2.93
N ASN A 7 -13.36 9.84 -3.64
CA ASN A 7 -14.62 9.16 -3.32
C ASN A 7 -14.40 7.68 -2.98
N GLN A 8 -13.25 7.32 -2.39
CA GLN A 8 -12.99 5.93 -2.02
C GLN A 8 -14.06 5.41 -1.06
N THR A 9 -14.48 4.16 -1.29
CA THR A 9 -15.36 3.48 -0.34
C THR A 9 -14.51 2.96 0.81
N VAL A 10 -14.76 3.49 2.01
CA VAL A 10 -14.11 3.02 3.24
C VAL A 10 -15.02 1.99 3.90
N PHE A 11 -14.41 0.89 4.35
CA PHE A 11 -15.09 -0.17 5.10
C PHE A 11 -14.44 -0.32 6.47
N GLU A 12 -15.27 -0.58 7.48
CA GLU A 12 -14.81 -0.92 8.82
C GLU A 12 -15.20 -2.38 9.10
N PHE A 13 -14.22 -3.18 9.52
CA PHE A 13 -14.40 -4.59 9.86
C PHE A 13 -14.20 -4.75 11.36
N GLU A 14 -15.25 -5.12 12.08
CA GLU A 14 -15.18 -5.43 13.50
C GLU A 14 -15.14 -6.94 13.72
N ASN A 15 -14.25 -7.41 14.61
CA ASN A 15 -14.12 -8.83 14.96
C ASN A 15 -13.95 -9.78 13.76
N ALA A 16 -13.29 -9.31 12.69
CA ALA A 16 -13.04 -10.09 11.50
C ALA A 16 -11.74 -10.91 11.64
N SER A 17 -11.78 -12.16 11.18
CA SER A 17 -10.58 -12.99 11.00
C SER A 17 -10.12 -12.94 9.55
N GLY A 18 -8.80 -12.94 9.35
CA GLY A 18 -8.20 -12.91 8.03
C GLY A 18 -6.69 -12.71 8.07
N THR A 19 -6.12 -12.30 6.95
CA THR A 19 -4.67 -12.13 6.79
C THR A 19 -4.35 -10.69 6.41
N VAL A 20 -3.36 -10.10 7.08
CA VAL A 20 -2.73 -8.84 6.68
C VAL A 20 -1.43 -9.16 5.96
N VAL A 21 -1.23 -8.56 4.78
CA VAL A 21 -0.02 -8.73 3.96
C VAL A 21 0.44 -7.37 3.48
N GLY A 22 1.75 -7.14 3.52
CA GLY A 22 2.31 -5.92 2.97
C GLY A 22 3.80 -5.81 3.22
N PHE A 23 4.30 -4.60 3.02
CA PHE A 23 5.73 -4.30 3.11
C PHE A 23 5.98 -3.17 4.08
N TRP A 24 7.13 -3.25 4.75
CA TRP A 24 7.78 -2.07 5.27
C TRP A 24 8.90 -1.67 4.32
N SER A 25 8.94 -0.42 3.89
CA SER A 25 10.02 0.09 3.03
C SER A 25 10.75 1.28 3.67
N PRO A 26 12.09 1.38 3.51
CA PRO A 26 12.87 2.47 4.09
C PRO A 26 12.58 3.82 3.43
N GLU A 27 12.76 4.92 4.16
CA GLU A 27 12.44 6.29 3.70
C GLU A 27 13.06 6.68 2.34
N PHE A 28 14.20 6.12 1.96
CA PHE A 28 14.88 6.47 0.71
C PHE A 28 14.17 5.92 -0.55
N VAL A 29 13.20 5.01 -0.43
CA VAL A 29 12.46 4.49 -1.59
C VAL A 29 11.26 5.37 -2.00
N LYS A 30 11.12 6.56 -1.41
CA LYS A 30 10.10 7.52 -1.83
C LYS A 30 10.18 7.79 -3.33
N GLY A 31 9.01 7.84 -3.99
CA GLY A 31 8.88 7.99 -5.44
C GLY A 31 9.10 6.68 -6.22
N ILE A 32 9.66 5.66 -5.59
CA ILE A 32 9.78 4.29 -6.12
C ILE A 32 8.71 3.37 -5.53
N ASN A 33 8.42 3.53 -4.24
CA ASN A 33 7.43 2.76 -3.49
C ASN A 33 6.85 3.61 -2.34
N VAL A 34 5.95 3.05 -1.53
CA VAL A 34 5.41 3.67 -0.31
C VAL A 34 6.38 3.45 0.86
N ALA A 35 6.89 4.54 1.42
CA ALA A 35 7.77 4.49 2.60
C ALA A 35 6.96 4.17 3.87
N GLY A 36 7.57 3.42 4.78
CA GLY A 36 6.88 2.90 5.97
C GLY A 36 6.05 1.66 5.64
N TYR A 37 4.99 1.43 6.42
CA TYR A 37 4.09 0.28 6.24
C TYR A 37 3.06 0.57 5.15
N HIS A 38 2.97 -0.34 4.17
CA HIS A 38 1.88 -0.41 3.21
C HIS A 38 1.27 -1.82 3.34
N LEU A 39 0.08 -1.89 3.94
CA LEU A 39 -0.57 -3.13 4.33
C LEU A 39 -1.96 -3.27 3.69
N HIS A 40 -2.29 -4.48 3.26
CA HIS A 40 -3.60 -4.85 2.76
C HIS A 40 -4.18 -5.97 3.63
N PHE A 41 -5.50 -6.04 3.71
CA PHE A 41 -6.24 -7.06 4.45
C PHE A 41 -7.10 -7.91 3.51
N ILE A 42 -7.26 -9.19 3.82
CA ILE A 42 -8.24 -10.08 3.22
C ILE A 42 -8.93 -10.92 4.29
N THR A 43 -10.26 -11.03 4.24
CA THR A 43 -11.03 -11.86 5.17
C THR A 43 -10.74 -13.34 4.97
N GLU A 44 -10.90 -14.14 6.01
CA GLU A 44 -10.69 -15.60 5.99
C GLU A 44 -11.54 -16.29 4.89
N ASP A 45 -12.78 -15.82 4.69
CA ASP A 45 -13.68 -16.32 3.65
C ASP A 45 -13.40 -15.76 2.24
N ARG A 46 -12.42 -14.85 2.13
CA ARG A 46 -11.93 -14.20 0.91
C ARG A 46 -12.99 -13.40 0.15
N LYS A 47 -14.07 -12.98 0.82
CA LYS A 47 -15.14 -12.19 0.17
C LYS A 47 -14.95 -10.68 0.30
N ALA A 48 -14.11 -10.24 1.22
CA ALA A 48 -13.84 -8.82 1.45
C ALA A 48 -12.37 -8.60 1.80
N GLY A 49 -11.94 -7.35 1.68
CA GLY A 49 -10.56 -6.93 1.92
C GLY A 49 -10.32 -5.52 1.41
N GLY A 50 -9.08 -5.07 1.45
CA GLY A 50 -8.71 -3.76 0.94
C GLY A 50 -7.37 -3.26 1.48
N HIS A 51 -7.02 -2.04 1.07
CA HIS A 51 -5.90 -1.28 1.63
C HIS A 51 -6.26 -0.85 3.07
N ILE A 52 -5.31 -1.00 3.99
CA ILE A 52 -5.53 -0.71 5.43
C ILE A 52 -5.20 0.75 5.72
N LEU A 53 -6.18 1.48 6.25
CA LEU A 53 -6.01 2.84 6.75
C LEU A 53 -5.71 2.89 8.26
N ASP A 54 -6.31 1.97 9.02
CA ASP A 54 -6.06 1.77 10.45
C ASP A 54 -6.27 0.30 10.83
N LEU A 55 -5.56 -0.17 11.86
CA LEU A 55 -5.61 -1.55 12.31
C LEU A 55 -5.49 -1.64 13.84
N LYS A 56 -6.46 -2.31 14.44
CA LYS A 56 -6.41 -2.76 15.83
C LYS A 56 -6.61 -4.27 15.87
N ALA A 57 -5.71 -4.97 16.54
CA ALA A 57 -5.79 -6.41 16.75
C ALA A 57 -5.48 -6.74 18.21
N ASP A 58 -6.28 -7.63 18.81
CA ASP A 58 -6.06 -8.11 20.18
C ASP A 58 -5.05 -9.27 20.23
N GLY A 59 -4.95 -10.06 19.13
CA GLY A 59 -3.98 -11.13 18.96
C GLY A 59 -3.71 -11.40 17.48
N ALA A 60 -2.44 -11.49 17.10
CA ALA A 60 -1.99 -11.78 15.75
C ALA A 60 -0.70 -12.59 15.79
N GLU A 61 -0.54 -13.51 14.85
CA GLU A 61 0.74 -14.12 14.53
C GLU A 61 1.41 -13.27 13.45
N VAL A 62 2.69 -12.94 13.64
CA VAL A 62 3.45 -12.07 12.74
C VAL A 62 4.63 -12.85 12.19
N GLU A 63 4.67 -12.97 10.87
CA GLU A 63 5.79 -13.51 10.12
C GLU A 63 6.47 -12.39 9.33
N LEU A 64 7.80 -12.43 9.26
CA LEU A 64 8.61 -11.43 8.55
C LEU A 64 9.55 -12.12 7.57
N ASP A 65 9.60 -11.61 6.35
CA ASP A 65 10.68 -11.88 5.40
C ASP A 65 11.61 -10.67 5.35
N LEU A 66 12.89 -10.88 5.68
CA LEU A 66 13.89 -9.84 5.56
C LEU A 66 14.42 -9.84 4.14
N THR A 67 13.92 -8.91 3.32
CA THR A 67 14.27 -8.79 1.90
C THR A 67 15.32 -7.69 1.67
N PRO A 68 16.61 -8.02 1.48
CA PRO A 68 17.67 -7.02 1.33
C PRO A 68 17.75 -6.38 -0.07
N ASN A 69 16.95 -6.88 -1.03
CA ASN A 69 17.09 -6.52 -2.44
C ASN A 69 15.76 -5.98 -3.00
N ILE A 70 15.85 -4.92 -3.80
CA ILE A 70 14.73 -4.42 -4.61
C ILE A 70 15.08 -4.66 -6.08
N TYR A 71 14.18 -5.31 -6.80
CA TYR A 71 14.23 -5.44 -8.26
C TYR A 71 13.11 -4.60 -8.86
N MET A 72 13.47 -3.73 -9.80
CA MET A 72 12.52 -2.88 -10.50
C MET A 72 12.55 -3.18 -12.00
N ALA A 73 11.39 -3.52 -12.56
CA ALA A 73 11.18 -3.57 -14.00
C ALA A 73 10.45 -2.30 -14.43
N LEU A 74 11.03 -1.56 -15.36
CA LEU A 74 10.40 -0.37 -15.93
C LEU A 74 9.40 -0.77 -17.03
N PRO A 75 8.25 -0.09 -17.15
CA PRO A 75 7.35 -0.26 -18.28
C PRO A 75 8.07 -0.01 -19.61
N THR A 76 7.81 -0.86 -20.61
CA THR A 76 8.46 -0.81 -21.94
C THR A 76 7.62 -0.12 -23.02
N GLY A 77 6.47 0.43 -22.65
CA GLY A 77 5.62 1.23 -23.55
C GLY A 77 4.55 2.02 -22.80
N GLY A 78 3.74 2.77 -23.56
CA GLY A 78 2.61 3.54 -23.05
C GLY A 78 2.98 4.89 -22.44
N ASP A 79 2.06 5.44 -21.66
CA ASP A 79 2.14 6.81 -21.13
C ASP A 79 3.29 7.02 -20.12
N PHE A 80 3.91 5.94 -19.63
CA PHE A 80 5.04 6.00 -18.71
C PHE A 80 6.23 6.81 -19.26
N TYR A 81 6.43 6.84 -20.58
CA TYR A 81 7.51 7.64 -21.19
C TYR A 81 7.17 9.13 -21.35
N ASN A 82 5.89 9.48 -21.20
CA ASN A 82 5.40 10.85 -21.40
C ASN A 82 5.03 11.54 -20.08
N VAL A 83 5.02 10.80 -18.96
CA VAL A 83 4.73 11.35 -17.63
C VAL A 83 5.98 11.98 -17.03
N ASP A 84 5.83 13.18 -16.47
CA ASP A 84 6.87 13.82 -15.67
C ASP A 84 6.81 13.29 -14.23
N LEU A 85 7.82 12.52 -13.83
CA LEU A 85 7.98 11.96 -12.49
C LEU A 85 9.06 12.68 -11.67
N THR A 86 9.55 13.84 -12.13
CA THR A 86 10.63 14.58 -11.46
C THR A 86 10.16 15.48 -10.31
N GLY A 87 8.84 15.69 -10.20
CA GLY A 87 8.23 16.46 -9.11
C GLY A 87 8.25 15.74 -7.77
N ASP A 88 8.15 16.50 -6.68
CA ASP A 88 7.89 15.95 -5.35
C ASP A 88 6.41 15.56 -5.22
N LEU A 89 6.15 14.26 -5.30
CA LEU A 89 4.82 13.66 -5.21
C LEU A 89 4.50 13.13 -3.80
N GLN A 90 5.33 13.40 -2.79
CA GLN A 90 5.17 12.82 -1.46
C GLN A 90 3.82 13.19 -0.84
N SER A 91 3.45 14.48 -0.90
CA SER A 91 2.19 14.96 -0.31
C SER A 91 0.95 14.36 -0.99
N ASP A 92 1.05 13.98 -2.26
CA ASP A 92 -0.03 13.35 -2.99
C ASP A 92 -0.08 11.85 -2.72
N LEU A 93 1.07 11.20 -2.54
CA LEU A 93 1.14 9.81 -2.11
C LEU A 93 0.54 9.64 -0.70
N GLU A 94 0.87 10.54 0.23
CA GLU A 94 0.33 10.49 1.58
C GLU A 94 -1.20 10.63 1.63
N LYS A 95 -1.82 11.40 0.72
CA LYS A 95 -3.29 11.51 0.62
C LYS A 95 -3.96 10.28 0.02
N VAL A 96 -3.19 9.45 -0.68
CA VAL A 96 -3.70 8.27 -1.38
C VAL A 96 -3.65 7.05 -0.48
N GLU A 97 -2.57 6.91 0.28
CA GLU A 97 -2.27 5.72 1.10
C GLU A 97 -2.74 5.87 2.55
N LYS A 98 -3.46 6.96 2.91
CA LYS A 98 -3.96 7.24 4.26
C LYS A 98 -5.33 7.90 4.24
#